data_AF-A0A4Y2AHA1-F1
#
_entry.id   AF-A0A4Y2AHA1-F1
#
_cell.length_a   1.000
_cell.length_b   1.000
_cell.length_c   1.000
_cell.angle_alpha   90.00
_cell.angle_beta   90.00
_cell.angle_gamma   90.00
#
_symmetry.space_group_name_H-M   'P 1'
#
loop_
_entity.id
_entity.type
_entity.pdbx_description
1 polymer ?
#
loop_
_entity_poly.entity_id
_entity_poly.type
_entity_poly.pdbx_seq_one_letter_code
_entity_poly.pdbx_strand_id
1 'polypeptide(L)'
;MLHDSGLQPKFWSEALLTFVHAKNRCEHKLTSPLIPIEIWSGFKPSVRHFRIFGSLAYVHIPKIKQNKLQPRAKLGILVGYSLRTKGYRVFLPNENKAIETIHVYIDESKNGVRSLFGKNKQYEYAKFNLNSVNEFEDLADSNRTKLLDKLSPLDIEDWTRKEYTKTRSKQMYVYYCPPSSKTKLKSLNEVRKYCKENDF
;
A
#
# COMPACT_ATOMS: atom_id res chain seq x y z
N MET A 1 8.25 -11.66 -6.33
CA MET A 1 8.70 -10.44 -5.60
C MET A 1 9.50 -10.78 -4.35
N LEU A 2 8.90 -11.30 -3.27
CA LEU A 2 9.64 -11.62 -2.03
C LEU A 2 10.61 -12.79 -2.19
N HIS A 3 10.18 -13.86 -2.88
CA HIS A 3 11.06 -14.99 -3.18
C HIS A 3 12.22 -14.58 -4.10
N ASP A 4 11.93 -13.79 -5.14
CA ASP A 4 12.93 -13.36 -6.13
C ASP A 4 14.00 -12.42 -5.55
N SER A 5 13.63 -11.59 -4.57
CA SER A 5 14.58 -10.72 -3.87
C SER A 5 15.53 -11.50 -2.95
N GLY A 6 15.19 -12.73 -2.57
CA GLY A 6 15.96 -13.50 -1.60
C GLY A 6 15.87 -12.95 -0.17
N LEU A 7 14.92 -12.03 0.09
CA LEU A 7 14.63 -11.53 1.43
C LEU A 7 13.92 -12.62 2.24
N GLN A 8 14.13 -12.60 3.56
CA GLN A 8 13.48 -13.55 4.46
C GLN A 8 11.94 -13.36 4.47
N PRO A 9 11.15 -14.43 4.74
CA PRO A 9 9.69 -14.36 4.78
C PRO A 9 9.11 -13.30 5.72
N LYS A 10 9.86 -12.87 6.74
CA LYS A 10 9.42 -11.84 7.69
C LYS A 10 9.20 -10.47 7.05
N PHE A 11 9.77 -10.19 5.88
CA PHE A 11 9.52 -8.98 5.10
C PHE A 11 8.24 -9.05 4.25
N TRP A 12 7.40 -10.08 4.48
CA TRP A 12 6.12 -10.23 3.80
C TRP A 12 5.24 -8.98 3.89
N SER A 13 5.19 -8.32 5.05
CA SER A 13 4.37 -7.12 5.24
C SER A 13 4.78 -5.99 4.30
N GLU A 14 6.08 -5.72 4.17
CA GLU A 14 6.62 -4.71 3.27
C GLU A 14 6.42 -5.09 1.79
N ALA A 15 6.60 -6.38 1.47
CA ALA A 15 6.30 -6.88 0.13
C ALA A 15 4.82 -6.72 -0.23
N LEU A 16 3.92 -6.99 0.72
CA LEU A 16 2.48 -6.82 0.57
C LEU A 16 2.11 -5.34 0.35
N LEU A 17 2.66 -4.43 1.16
CA LEU A 17 2.45 -2.99 0.99
C LEU A 17 2.92 -2.51 -0.38
N THR A 18 4.09 -2.98 -0.83
CA THR A 18 4.63 -2.62 -2.13
C THR A 18 3.78 -3.18 -3.28
N PHE A 19 3.27 -4.41 -3.13
CA PHE A 19 2.33 -5.01 -4.07
C PHE A 19 1.03 -4.21 -4.17
N VAL A 20 0.43 -3.82 -3.04
CA VAL A 20 -0.78 -3.00 -3.00
C VAL A 20 -0.52 -1.64 -3.66
N HIS A 21 0.63 -1.01 -3.39
CA HIS A 21 1.03 0.26 -3.99
C HIS A 21 1.13 0.18 -5.52
N ALA A 22 1.68 -0.92 -6.04
CA ALA A 22 1.74 -1.21 -7.47
C ALA A 22 0.36 -1.50 -8.05
N LYS A 23 -0.44 -2.35 -7.38
CA LYS A 23 -1.76 -2.76 -7.83
C LYS A 23 -2.72 -1.57 -7.95
N ASN A 24 -2.68 -0.64 -7.01
CA ASN A 24 -3.49 0.58 -7.02
C ASN A 24 -3.11 1.55 -8.14
N ARG A 25 -1.94 1.35 -8.77
CA ARG A 25 -1.42 2.15 -9.91
C ARG A 25 -1.47 1.41 -11.24
N CYS A 26 -2.00 0.19 -11.26
CA CYS A 26 -2.25 -0.57 -12.46
C CYS A 26 -3.71 -0.40 -12.90
N GLU A 27 -3.94 -0.40 -14.21
CA GLU A 27 -5.29 -0.42 -14.75
C GLU A 27 -6.01 -1.72 -14.35
N HIS A 28 -7.31 -1.59 -14.08
CA HIS A 28 -8.16 -2.72 -13.74
C HIS A 28 -9.30 -2.82 -14.75
N LYS A 29 -9.66 -4.03 -15.19
CA LYS A 29 -10.69 -4.23 -16.23
C LYS A 29 -12.03 -3.56 -15.89
N LEU A 30 -12.41 -3.56 -14.60
CA LEU A 30 -13.67 -2.93 -14.14
C LEU A 30 -13.60 -1.40 -14.04
N THR A 31 -12.40 -0.84 -14.09
CA THR A 31 -12.10 0.56 -13.76
C THR A 31 -11.51 1.32 -14.95
N SER A 32 -11.14 0.59 -16.01
CA SER A 32 -10.61 1.13 -17.26
C SER A 32 -11.58 2.15 -17.86
N PRO A 33 -11.09 3.33 -18.31
CA PRO A 33 -9.68 3.68 -18.55
C PRO A 33 -8.93 4.23 -17.33
N LEU A 34 -9.58 4.36 -16.18
CA LEU A 34 -9.00 5.00 -15.00
C LEU A 34 -8.32 4.00 -14.06
N ILE A 35 -7.33 4.50 -13.34
CA ILE A 35 -6.56 3.73 -12.38
C ILE A 35 -7.21 3.89 -10.99
N PRO A 36 -7.24 2.88 -10.10
CA PRO A 36 -7.89 3.01 -8.78
C PRO A 36 -7.44 4.23 -7.96
N ILE A 37 -6.13 4.51 -7.95
CA ILE A 37 -5.60 5.70 -7.27
C ILE A 37 -5.98 7.01 -7.96
N GLU A 38 -6.20 6.99 -9.27
CA GLU A 38 -6.65 8.17 -10.04
C GLU A 38 -8.13 8.47 -9.75
N ILE A 39 -8.96 7.45 -9.58
CA ILE A 39 -10.35 7.62 -9.11
C ILE A 39 -10.37 8.21 -7.70
N TRP A 40 -9.53 7.69 -6.80
CA TRP A 40 -9.51 8.14 -5.42
C TRP A 40 -8.89 9.53 -5.24
N SER A 41 -7.79 9.82 -5.95
CA SER A 41 -7.02 11.05 -5.77
C SER A 41 -7.38 12.14 -6.78
N GLY A 42 -8.09 11.82 -7.87
CA GLY A 42 -8.35 12.72 -8.99
C GLY A 42 -7.10 13.09 -9.82
N PHE A 43 -5.94 12.50 -9.51
CA PHE A 43 -4.66 12.79 -10.16
C PHE A 43 -4.06 11.54 -10.79
N LYS A 44 -3.54 11.69 -12.02
CA LYS A 44 -2.86 10.61 -12.74
C LYS A 44 -1.48 10.33 -12.12
N PRO A 45 -1.28 9.18 -11.45
CA PRO A 45 -0.01 8.87 -10.81
C PRO A 45 1.11 8.68 -11.83
N SER A 46 2.33 9.09 -11.49
CA SER A 46 3.52 8.75 -12.28
C SER A 46 4.05 7.38 -11.90
N VAL A 47 4.30 6.53 -12.90
CA VAL A 47 4.92 5.20 -12.73
C VAL A 47 6.45 5.25 -12.72
N ARG A 48 7.06 6.40 -13.00
CA ARG A 48 8.53 6.53 -13.12
C ARG A 48 9.28 6.23 -11.82
N HIS A 49 8.60 6.34 -10.68
CA HIS A 49 9.18 6.06 -9.36
C HIS A 49 9.19 4.55 -9.03
N PHE A 50 8.56 3.70 -9.84
CA PHE A 50 8.56 2.26 -9.56
C PHE A 50 9.95 1.69 -9.70
N ARG A 51 10.28 0.78 -8.78
CA ARG A 51 11.59 0.20 -8.63
C ARG A 51 11.48 -1.25 -8.22
N ILE A 52 12.46 -2.06 -8.59
CA ILE A 52 12.46 -3.50 -8.29
C ILE A 52 12.67 -3.73 -6.79
N PHE A 53 11.71 -4.40 -6.14
CA PHE A 53 11.84 -4.75 -4.73
C PHE A 53 12.99 -5.70 -4.47
N GLY A 54 13.75 -5.45 -3.40
CA GLY A 54 14.96 -6.19 -3.09
C GLY A 54 16.20 -5.73 -3.84
N SER A 55 16.12 -4.66 -4.63
CA SER A 55 17.29 -4.05 -5.27
C SER A 55 18.24 -3.43 -4.26
N LEU A 56 19.50 -3.27 -4.66
CA LEU A 56 20.50 -2.57 -3.86
C LEU A 56 20.16 -1.07 -3.81
N ALA A 57 20.18 -0.50 -2.62
CA ALA A 57 19.87 0.90 -2.38
C ALA A 57 21.03 1.60 -1.65
N TYR A 58 21.37 2.79 -2.13
CA TYR A 58 22.39 3.67 -1.57
C TYR A 58 21.69 4.89 -0.97
N VAL A 59 21.57 4.91 0.36
CA VAL A 59 20.94 6.00 1.09
C VAL A 59 21.94 7.10 1.35
N HIS A 60 21.65 8.32 0.90
CA HIS A 60 22.53 9.45 1.11
C HIS A 60 22.64 9.83 2.60
N ILE A 61 23.87 10.01 3.10
CA ILE A 61 24.10 10.55 4.44
C ILE A 61 24.25 12.08 4.28
N PRO A 62 23.56 12.92 5.06
CA PRO A 62 23.74 14.37 4.96
C PRO A 62 25.15 14.79 5.40
N LYS A 63 25.72 15.80 4.75
CA LYS A 63 27.09 16.30 5.01
C LYS A 63 27.34 16.65 6.49
N ILE A 64 26.32 17.13 7.20
CA ILE A 64 26.40 17.49 8.63
C ILE A 64 26.79 16.27 9.49
N LYS A 65 26.41 15.06 9.06
CA LYS A 65 26.72 13.80 9.76
C LYS A 65 27.95 13.09 9.19
N GLN A 66 28.68 13.72 8.26
CA GLN A 66 29.87 13.14 7.62
C GLN A 66 31.12 13.94 8.00
N ASN A 67 32.18 13.23 8.37
CA ASN A 67 33.54 13.79 8.32
C ASN A 67 34.11 13.60 6.91
N LYS A 68 35.14 14.38 6.54
CA LYS A 68 35.74 14.41 5.18
C LYS A 68 36.16 13.04 4.64
N LEU A 69 36.43 12.07 5.53
CA LEU A 69 36.88 10.71 5.20
C LEU A 69 35.81 9.62 5.37
N GLN A 70 34.59 9.98 5.78
CA GLN A 70 33.51 9.01 5.98
C GLN A 70 32.79 8.66 4.67
N PRO A 71 32.17 7.47 4.58
CA PRO A 71 31.41 7.08 3.40
C PRO A 71 30.24 8.06 3.15
N ARG A 72 29.97 8.34 1.87
CA ARG A 72 28.93 9.31 1.45
C ARG A 72 27.51 8.76 1.48
N ALA A 73 27.36 7.44 1.54
CA ALA A 73 26.08 6.74 1.50
C ALA A 73 26.12 5.48 2.35
N LYS A 74 24.96 5.11 2.90
CA LYS A 74 24.73 3.81 3.55
C LYS A 74 24.17 2.84 2.54
N LEU A 75 24.65 1.61 2.58
CA LEU A 75 24.09 0.52 1.81
C LEU A 75 22.85 -0.05 2.50
N GLY A 76 21.84 -0.36 1.70
CA GLY A 76 20.60 -0.96 2.16
C GLY A 76 19.89 -1.70 1.04
N ILE A 77 18.72 -2.23 1.36
CA ILE A 77 17.88 -3.00 0.44
C ILE A 77 16.56 -2.26 0.30
N LEU A 78 16.09 -2.06 -0.94
CA LEU A 78 14.77 -1.49 -1.17
C LEU A 78 13.70 -2.48 -0.72
N VAL A 79 12.84 -2.08 0.22
CA VAL A 79 11.76 -2.92 0.73
C VAL A 79 10.38 -2.30 0.49
N GLY A 80 10.29 -1.06 0.00
CA GLY A 80 9.01 -0.54 -0.45
C GLY A 80 8.97 0.96 -0.67
N TYR A 81 7.77 1.51 -0.56
CA TYR A 81 7.49 2.94 -0.71
C TYR A 81 7.06 3.53 0.63
N SER A 82 7.39 4.81 0.85
CA SER A 82 6.86 5.56 2.00
C SER A 82 5.34 5.71 1.84
N LEU A 83 4.63 5.61 2.96
CA LEU A 83 3.17 5.79 2.98
C LEU A 83 2.78 7.27 2.93
N ARG A 84 3.60 8.15 3.54
CA ARG A 84 3.27 9.58 3.70
C ARG A 84 3.95 10.47 2.66
N THR A 85 5.13 10.08 2.22
CA THR A 85 5.99 10.92 1.38
C THR A 85 6.25 10.25 0.03
N LYS A 86 6.76 11.02 -0.95
CA LYS A 86 7.25 10.48 -2.23
C LYS A 86 8.60 9.74 -2.10
N GLY A 87 8.86 9.14 -0.93
CA GLY A 87 10.09 8.48 -0.58
C GLY A 87 10.03 6.96 -0.74
N TYR A 88 11.19 6.34 -0.55
CA TYR A 88 11.38 4.90 -0.54
C TYR A 88 11.57 4.39 0.89
N ARG A 89 11.11 3.17 1.15
CA ARG A 89 11.44 2.41 2.36
C ARG A 89 12.64 1.53 2.07
N VAL A 90 13.73 1.79 2.79
CA VAL A 90 15.00 1.07 2.64
C VAL A 90 15.37 0.42 3.96
N PHE A 91 15.66 -0.87 3.93
CA PHE A 91 16.17 -1.60 5.08
C PHE A 91 17.69 -1.46 5.13
N LEU A 92 18.18 -0.90 6.22
CA LEU A 92 19.60 -0.83 6.53
C LEU A 92 19.96 -2.04 7.38
N PRO A 93 20.76 -3.00 6.88
CA PRO A 93 21.08 -4.21 7.64
C PRO A 93 21.98 -3.92 8.85
N ASN A 94 22.86 -2.92 8.74
CA ASN A 94 23.81 -2.55 9.81
C ASN A 94 23.10 -1.99 11.05
N GLU A 95 22.05 -1.19 10.83
CA GLU A 95 21.23 -0.60 11.90
C GLU A 95 20.02 -1.44 12.24
N ASN A 96 19.79 -2.45 11.40
CA ASN A 96 18.68 -3.34 11.51
C ASN A 96 17.35 -2.57 11.62
N LYS A 97 17.14 -1.65 10.67
CA LYS A 97 16.00 -0.73 10.68
C LYS A 97 15.56 -0.40 9.25
N ALA A 98 14.25 -0.32 9.04
CA ALA A 98 13.68 0.27 7.84
C ALA A 98 13.55 1.78 8.03
N ILE A 99 14.11 2.54 7.09
CA ILE A 99 14.05 4.00 7.05
C ILE A 99 13.29 4.47 5.81
N GLU A 100 12.61 5.61 5.94
CA GLU A 100 11.93 6.27 4.83
C GLU A 100 12.77 7.46 4.37
N THR A 101 13.12 7.52 3.09
CA THR A 101 13.86 8.66 2.54
C THR A 101 13.67 8.81 1.04
N ILE A 102 13.72 10.05 0.57
CA ILE A 102 13.66 10.41 -0.85
C ILE A 102 15.06 10.37 -1.47
N HIS A 103 16.10 10.61 -0.67
CA HIS A 103 17.48 10.70 -1.13
C HIS A 103 18.14 9.31 -1.20
N VAL A 104 17.69 8.51 -2.16
CA VAL A 104 18.19 7.15 -2.41
C VAL A 104 18.55 6.99 -3.87
N TYR A 105 19.76 6.49 -4.13
CA TYR A 105 20.13 5.96 -5.43
C TYR A 105 19.90 4.45 -5.42
N ILE A 106 19.19 3.92 -6.43
CA ILE A 106 18.78 2.52 -6.48
C ILE A 106 19.42 1.88 -7.71
N ASP A 107 20.16 0.80 -7.48
CA ASP A 107 20.78 -0.02 -8.53
C ASP A 107 19.96 -1.30 -8.70
N GLU A 108 19.12 -1.32 -9.74
CA GLU A 108 18.20 -2.42 -10.03
C GLU A 108 18.89 -3.64 -10.65
N SER A 109 20.10 -3.45 -11.20
CA SER A 109 20.88 -4.55 -11.78
C SER A 109 21.39 -5.51 -10.69
N LYS A 110 21.50 -5.01 -9.46
CA LYS A 110 22.04 -5.75 -8.31
C LYS A 110 20.93 -6.12 -7.33
N ASN A 111 20.88 -7.39 -6.96
CA ASN A 111 20.09 -7.83 -5.83
C ASN A 111 20.78 -7.40 -4.52
N GLY A 112 20.05 -6.68 -3.66
CA GLY A 112 20.56 -6.14 -2.40
C GLY A 112 21.01 -7.22 -1.43
N VAL A 113 20.27 -8.32 -1.30
CA VAL A 113 20.62 -9.43 -0.41
C VAL A 113 21.93 -10.09 -0.86
N ARG A 114 22.03 -10.41 -2.16
CA ARG A 114 23.23 -11.04 -2.73
C ARG A 114 24.46 -10.14 -2.61
N SER A 115 24.28 -8.84 -2.79
CA SER A 115 25.38 -7.87 -2.75
C SER A 115 25.89 -7.60 -1.34
N LEU A 116 25.01 -7.64 -0.33
CA LEU A 116 25.36 -7.30 1.05
C LEU A 116 25.80 -8.48 1.89
N PHE A 117 25.19 -9.65 1.67
CA PHE A 117 25.41 -10.83 2.52
C PHE A 117 26.07 -12.01 1.77
N GLY A 118 26.31 -11.87 0.46
CA GLY A 118 26.84 -12.95 -0.36
C GLY A 118 25.89 -14.15 -0.41
N LYS A 119 26.43 -15.38 -0.39
CA LYS A 119 25.65 -16.64 -0.37
C LYS A 119 25.08 -16.98 1.02
N ASN A 120 25.53 -16.30 2.08
CA ASN A 120 25.17 -16.62 3.46
C ASN A 120 23.89 -15.89 3.87
N LYS A 121 22.82 -16.65 4.13
CA LYS A 121 21.44 -16.18 4.27
C LYS A 121 21.06 -15.62 5.66
N GLN A 122 22.01 -15.38 6.55
CA GLN A 122 21.72 -15.00 7.94
C GLN A 122 22.05 -13.53 8.21
N TYR A 123 20.99 -12.74 8.41
CA TYR A 123 21.06 -11.38 8.96
C TYR A 123 19.96 -11.23 10.01
N GLU A 124 20.25 -10.53 11.10
CA GLU A 124 19.32 -10.27 12.22
C GLU A 124 18.44 -9.03 11.95
N TYR A 125 17.33 -8.88 12.72
CA TYR A 125 16.01 -8.34 12.28
C TYR A 125 15.56 -6.94 12.76
N ALA A 126 14.93 -6.15 11.88
CA ALA A 126 14.39 -4.85 12.26
C ALA A 126 13.17 -4.98 13.15
N LYS A 127 13.13 -4.20 14.24
CA LYS A 127 11.90 -3.98 15.00
C LYS A 127 10.91 -3.25 14.11
N PHE A 128 9.88 -3.96 13.65
CA PHE A 128 8.74 -3.36 12.97
C PHE A 128 8.00 -2.47 13.96
N ASN A 129 8.00 -1.16 13.73
CA ASN A 129 7.13 -0.26 14.48
C ASN A 129 5.77 -0.22 13.77
N LEU A 130 4.82 -1.01 14.28
CA LEU A 130 3.45 -1.12 13.79
C LEU A 130 2.63 0.16 14.01
N ASN A 131 3.16 1.13 14.75
CA ASN A 131 2.45 2.37 15.09
C ASN A 131 2.20 3.27 13.87
N SER A 132 2.90 3.08 12.74
CA SER A 132 2.68 3.90 11.54
C SER A 132 1.44 3.51 10.72
N VAL A 133 0.80 2.36 11.01
CA VAL A 133 -0.41 1.93 10.30
C VAL A 133 -1.67 2.67 10.81
N ASN A 134 -1.61 3.21 12.03
CA ASN A 134 -2.74 3.90 12.67
C ASN A 134 -2.81 5.41 12.34
N GLU A 135 -1.86 5.95 11.59
CA GLU A 135 -1.80 7.37 11.19
C GLU A 135 -1.96 7.49 9.66
N PHE A 136 -3.06 6.94 9.13
CA PHE A 136 -3.44 7.02 7.71
C PHE A 136 -4.40 8.19 7.43
N GLU A 137 -4.77 8.99 8.44
CA GLU A 137 -5.80 10.04 8.28
C GLU A 137 -5.29 11.37 7.70
N ASP A 138 -3.99 11.65 7.68
CA ASP A 138 -3.51 13.02 7.42
C ASP A 138 -2.87 13.25 6.05
N LEU A 139 -3.51 12.79 4.96
CA LEU A 139 -3.25 13.30 3.61
C LEU A 139 -4.55 13.81 2.98
N ALA A 140 -5.08 14.88 3.56
CA ALA A 140 -6.11 15.73 2.95
C ALA A 140 -5.45 17.03 2.49
N ASP A 141 -5.06 17.10 1.21
CA ASP A 141 -4.59 18.34 0.59
C ASP A 141 -5.71 18.92 -0.29
N SER A 142 -6.32 20.02 0.18
CA SER A 142 -7.13 21.08 -0.43
C SER A 142 -8.22 20.77 -1.50
N ASN A 143 -8.08 19.73 -2.32
CA ASN A 143 -8.96 19.45 -3.46
C ASN A 143 -10.09 18.44 -3.15
N ARG A 144 -10.10 17.82 -1.96
CA ARG A 144 -11.20 16.95 -1.50
C ARG A 144 -12.52 17.70 -1.36
N THR A 145 -12.47 18.96 -0.90
CA THR A 145 -13.65 19.78 -0.64
C THR A 145 -14.44 20.08 -1.90
N LYS A 146 -13.80 20.18 -3.07
CA LYS A 146 -14.50 20.48 -4.33
C LYS A 146 -15.18 19.27 -5.00
N LEU A 147 -14.86 18.05 -4.57
CA LEU A 147 -15.45 16.81 -5.11
C LEU A 147 -16.47 16.15 -4.17
N LEU A 148 -16.30 16.30 -2.84
CA LEU A 148 -17.29 15.81 -1.88
C LEU A 148 -18.65 16.52 -1.99
N ASP A 149 -18.70 17.76 -2.46
CA ASP A 149 -19.95 18.50 -2.65
C ASP A 149 -20.83 17.97 -3.81
N LYS A 150 -20.33 17.02 -4.62
CA LYS A 150 -21.08 16.43 -5.76
C LYS A 150 -21.62 15.03 -5.51
N LEU A 151 -21.31 14.41 -4.39
CA LEU A 151 -21.89 13.13 -4.00
C LEU A 151 -22.66 13.40 -2.72
N SER A 152 -23.98 13.52 -2.82
CA SER A 152 -24.82 13.36 -1.63
C SER A 152 -24.43 12.02 -1.00
N PRO A 153 -23.93 12.00 0.26
CA PRO A 153 -23.70 10.77 0.97
C PRO A 153 -25.03 10.04 1.00
N LEU A 154 -25.14 8.91 0.30
CA LEU A 154 -26.21 7.98 0.59
C LEU A 154 -26.00 7.59 2.06
N ASP A 155 -26.99 7.82 2.91
CA ASP A 155 -27.01 7.43 4.33
C ASP A 155 -26.93 5.89 4.43
N ILE A 156 -25.71 5.38 4.26
CA ILE A 156 -25.37 3.96 4.29
C ILE A 156 -25.06 3.52 5.74
N GLU A 157 -24.95 4.47 6.67
CA GLU A 157 -24.55 4.21 8.07
C GLU A 157 -25.46 3.22 8.81
N ASP A 158 -26.73 3.09 8.42
CA ASP A 158 -27.69 2.20 9.09
C ASP A 158 -27.86 0.81 8.46
N TRP A 159 -27.11 0.49 7.39
CA TRP A 159 -27.26 -0.78 6.68
C TRP A 159 -26.48 -1.91 7.36
N THR A 160 -27.17 -2.99 7.74
CA THR A 160 -26.52 -4.14 8.40
C THR A 160 -26.04 -5.17 7.38
N ARG A 161 -24.73 -5.44 7.35
CA ARG A 161 -24.13 -6.53 6.57
C ARG A 161 -24.24 -7.85 7.33
N LYS A 162 -24.87 -8.86 6.73
CA LYS A 162 -25.03 -10.20 7.32
C LYS A 162 -24.36 -11.27 6.45
N GLU A 163 -23.56 -12.12 7.09
CA GLU A 163 -22.85 -13.21 6.43
C GLU A 163 -23.51 -14.56 6.77
N TYR A 164 -23.73 -15.39 5.77
CA TYR A 164 -24.35 -16.71 5.93
C TYR A 164 -23.47 -17.79 5.29
N THR A 165 -23.16 -18.82 6.07
CA THR A 165 -22.47 -20.03 5.63
C THR A 165 -23.50 -21.14 5.44
N LYS A 166 -23.45 -21.85 4.30
CA LYS A 166 -24.31 -23.01 4.08
C LYS A 166 -23.60 -24.24 4.66
N THR A 167 -24.27 -25.01 5.52
CA THR A 167 -23.67 -26.15 6.25
C THR A 167 -23.04 -27.24 5.36
N ARG A 168 -23.36 -27.29 4.06
CA ARG A 168 -22.83 -28.27 3.10
C ARG A 168 -21.81 -27.73 2.07
N SER A 169 -21.63 -26.42 1.95
CA SER A 169 -20.65 -25.84 1.03
C SER A 169 -19.86 -24.74 1.74
N LYS A 170 -18.54 -24.70 1.57
CA LYS A 170 -17.65 -23.63 2.12
C LYS A 170 -17.85 -22.27 1.42
N GLN A 171 -19.07 -21.97 0.98
CA GLN A 171 -19.41 -20.79 0.21
C GLN A 171 -20.11 -19.79 1.15
N MET A 172 -19.50 -18.61 1.29
CA MET A 172 -20.01 -17.51 2.11
C MET A 172 -20.87 -16.59 1.25
N TYR A 173 -22.07 -16.28 1.74
CA TYR A 173 -22.96 -15.29 1.12
C TYR A 173 -23.05 -14.05 2.00
N VAL A 174 -22.93 -12.88 1.39
CA VAL A 174 -23.04 -11.59 2.06
C VAL A 174 -24.32 -10.89 1.60
N TYR A 175 -25.11 -10.38 2.54
CA TYR A 175 -26.34 -9.66 2.27
C TYR A 175 -26.32 -8.27 2.90
N TYR A 176 -26.91 -7.30 2.19
CA TYR A 176 -27.15 -5.94 2.65
C TYR A 176 -28.62 -5.82 3.06
N CYS A 177 -28.86 -5.43 4.30
CA CYS A 177 -30.21 -5.28 4.86
C CYS A 177 -30.41 -3.82 5.29
N PRO A 178 -31.33 -3.07 4.66
CA PRO A 178 -31.72 -1.74 5.13
C PRO A 178 -32.43 -1.84 6.49
N PRO A 179 -32.36 -0.80 7.34
CA PRO A 179 -33.00 -0.80 8.66
C PRO A 179 -34.53 -0.81 8.57
N SER A 180 -35.08 -0.16 7.54
CA SER A 180 -36.52 0.09 7.39
C SER A 180 -37.30 -1.11 6.84
N SER A 181 -36.63 -2.12 6.27
CA SER A 181 -37.32 -3.27 5.65
C SER A 181 -36.59 -4.61 5.87
N LYS A 182 -37.35 -5.71 5.93
CA LYS A 182 -36.80 -7.07 6.06
C LYS A 182 -36.23 -7.63 4.75
N THR A 183 -35.98 -6.77 3.76
CA THR A 183 -35.48 -7.18 2.45
C THR A 183 -33.99 -7.54 2.53
N LYS A 184 -33.58 -8.59 1.81
CA LYS A 184 -32.20 -9.06 1.79
C LYS A 184 -31.64 -8.91 0.39
N LEU A 185 -30.68 -8.01 0.23
CA LEU A 185 -30.12 -7.66 -1.07
C LEU A 185 -28.74 -8.32 -1.21
N LYS A 186 -28.52 -9.03 -2.32
CA LYS A 186 -27.35 -9.88 -2.56
C LYS A 186 -26.26 -9.20 -3.37
N SER A 187 -26.59 -8.09 -4.04
CA SER A 187 -25.66 -7.38 -4.92
C SER A 187 -25.82 -5.86 -4.81
N LEU A 188 -24.75 -5.13 -5.13
CA LEU A 188 -24.77 -3.66 -5.16
C LEU A 188 -25.78 -3.09 -6.17
N ASN A 189 -26.09 -3.83 -7.25
CA ASN A 189 -27.08 -3.41 -8.23
C ASN A 189 -28.50 -3.48 -7.68
N GLU A 190 -28.81 -4.51 -6.89
CA GLU A 190 -30.09 -4.61 -6.17
C GLU A 190 -30.22 -3.51 -5.11
N VAL A 191 -29.14 -3.19 -4.40
CA VAL A 191 -29.10 -2.06 -3.45
C VAL A 191 -29.39 -0.73 -4.15
N ARG A 192 -28.71 -0.45 -5.27
CA ARG A 192 -28.94 0.77 -6.05
C ARG A 192 -30.38 0.87 -6.58
N LYS A 193 -30.97 -0.24 -6.99
CA LYS A 193 -32.37 -0.28 -7.44
C LYS A 193 -33.32 0.02 -6.29
N TYR A 194 -33.08 -0.59 -5.13
CA TYR A 194 -33.87 -0.37 -3.92
C TYR A 194 -33.82 1.10 -3.45
N CYS A 195 -32.64 1.74 -3.44
CA CYS A 195 -32.51 3.16 -3.07
C CYS A 195 -33.30 4.07 -4.02
N LYS A 196 -33.25 3.81 -5.34
CA LYS A 196 -34.02 4.56 -6.35
C LYS A 196 -35.53 4.39 -6.24
N GLU A 197 -36.00 3.23 -5.76
CA GLU A 197 -37.43 2.94 -5.61
C GLU A 197 -38.02 3.52 -4.31
N ASN A 198 -37.19 3.81 -3.32
CA ASN A 198 -37.61 4.28 -2.00
C ASN A 198 -37.11 5.71 -1.69
N ASP A 199 -36.66 6.46 -2.71
CA ASP A 199 -36.16 7.84 -2.62
C ASP A 199 -35.13 8.09 -1.50
N PHE A 200 -34.13 7.20 -1.40
CA PHE A 200 -32.92 7.36 -0.55
C PHE A 200 -31.72 7.88 -1.35
#